data_AF-A0A0E3P7Z3-F1
#
_entry.id   AF-A0A0E3P7Z3-F1
#
_cell.length_a   1.000
_cell.length_b   1.000
_cell.length_c   1.000
_cell.angle_alpha   90.00
_cell.angle_beta   90.00
_cell.angle_gamma   90.00
#
_symmetry.space_group_name_H-M   'P 1'
#
loop_
_entity.id
_entity.type
_entity.pdbx_description
1 polymer ?
#
loop_
_entity_poly.entity_id
_entity_poly.type
_entity_poly.pdbx_seq_one_letter_code
_entity_poly.pdbx_strand_id
1 'polypeptide(L)'
;MTKLFIVKCFRNLSFDKTISSLTEEEAILLSFYDETGHIKLPSGGTLHHFVKYRFGEEGVNDIMMLLGEIFLKLSSAKEAKIDSTPHYGCKMDKAHITIVRTYTK
;
A
#
# COMPACT_ATOMS: atom_id res chain seq x y z
N MET A 1 4.52 4.85 8.43
CA MET A 1 3.08 4.75 8.10
C MET A 1 2.82 4.49 6.62
N THR A 2 3.42 5.25 5.69
CA THR A 2 3.27 5.05 4.23
C THR A 2 3.56 3.62 3.77
N LYS A 3 4.69 3.01 4.21
CA LYS A 3 5.03 1.61 3.89
C LYS A 3 3.91 0.63 4.28
N LEU A 4 3.34 0.79 5.47
CA LEU A 4 2.25 -0.07 5.97
C LEU A 4 0.96 0.12 5.16
N PHE A 5 0.64 1.36 4.78
CA PHE A 5 -0.47 1.65 3.88
C PHE A 5 -0.31 0.95 2.52
N ILE A 6 0.88 1.06 1.93
CA ILE A 6 1.21 0.41 0.65
C ILE A 6 1.05 -1.11 0.76
N VAL A 7 1.59 -1.74 1.80
CA VAL A 7 1.45 -3.19 2.04
C VAL A 7 -0.02 -3.60 2.17
N LYS A 8 -0.81 -2.85 2.94
CA LYS A 8 -2.26 -3.08 3.05
C LYS A 8 -2.94 -3.03 1.68
N CYS A 9 -2.63 -2.01 0.86
CA CYS A 9 -3.21 -1.84 -0.48
C CYS A 9 -2.81 -2.95 -1.45
N PHE A 10 -1.54 -3.37 -1.45
CA PHE A 10 -1.07 -4.47 -2.29
C PHE A 10 -1.69 -5.80 -1.92
N ARG A 11 -1.79 -6.11 -0.61
CA ARG A 11 -2.39 -7.35 -0.15
C ARG A 11 -3.92 -7.36 -0.29
N ASN A 12 -4.53 -6.18 -0.48
CA ASN A 12 -5.98 -6.00 -0.50
C ASN A 12 -6.66 -6.61 0.75
N LEU A 13 -6.08 -6.35 1.92
CA LEU A 13 -6.54 -6.86 3.21
C LEU A 13 -7.09 -5.73 4.10
N SER A 14 -7.91 -6.12 5.08
CA SER A 14 -8.23 -5.22 6.20
C SER A 14 -6.96 -4.91 7.01
N PHE A 15 -7.01 -3.86 7.83
CA PHE A 15 -5.88 -3.50 8.68
C PHE A 15 -5.45 -4.68 9.58
N ASP A 16 -6.39 -5.27 10.33
CA ASP A 16 -6.06 -6.37 11.25
C ASP A 16 -5.46 -7.58 10.54
N LYS A 17 -6.00 -7.93 9.36
CA LYS A 17 -5.46 -9.03 8.54
C LYS A 17 -4.08 -8.69 7.96
N THR A 18 -3.82 -7.43 7.66
CA THR A 18 -2.50 -6.98 7.20
C THR A 18 -1.49 -7.16 8.32
N ILE A 19 -1.83 -6.74 9.54
CA ILE A 19 -0.95 -6.87 10.71
C ILE A 19 -0.71 -8.35 11.04
N SER A 20 -1.76 -9.16 11.07
CA SER A 20 -1.65 -10.59 11.40
C SER A 20 -0.90 -11.42 10.36
N SER A 21 -0.72 -10.89 9.14
CA SER A 21 -0.01 -11.56 8.06
C SER A 21 1.40 -11.01 7.85
N LEU A 22 1.85 -10.03 8.63
CA LEU A 22 3.23 -9.56 8.58
C LEU A 22 4.14 -10.60 9.24
N THR A 23 5.10 -11.11 8.49
CA THR A 23 6.19 -11.92 9.03
C THR A 23 7.20 -11.01 9.74
N GLU A 24 8.05 -11.62 10.57
CA GLU A 24 9.13 -10.89 11.23
C GLU A 24 10.11 -10.33 10.21
N GLU A 25 10.47 -11.11 9.18
CA GLU A 25 11.36 -10.69 8.10
C GLU A 25 10.81 -9.49 7.32
N GLU A 26 9.50 -9.48 7.05
CA GLU A 26 8.85 -8.33 6.40
C GLU A 26 8.83 -7.11 7.31
N ALA A 27 8.61 -7.28 8.61
CA ALA A 27 8.72 -6.18 9.55
C ALA A 27 10.14 -5.59 9.54
N ILE A 28 11.19 -6.44 9.53
CA ILE A 28 12.62 -6.07 9.41
C ILE A 28 12.83 -5.25 8.14
N LEU A 29 12.46 -5.80 7.00
CA LEU A 29 12.63 -5.19 5.69
C LEU A 29 11.94 -3.82 5.59
N LEU A 30 10.74 -3.70 6.18
CA LEU A 30 9.94 -2.48 6.16
C LEU A 30 10.33 -1.49 7.25
N SER A 31 11.28 -1.87 8.13
CA SER A 31 11.78 -1.05 9.23
C SER A 31 10.67 -0.65 10.22
N PHE A 32 9.80 -1.60 10.59
CA PHE A 32 8.73 -1.38 11.56
C PHE A 32 9.19 -1.53 13.01
N TYR A 33 10.30 -0.90 13.38
CA TYR A 33 10.85 -0.95 14.75
C TYR A 33 10.91 0.43 15.38
N ASP A 34 10.85 0.46 16.70
CA ASP A 34 11.21 1.65 17.47
C ASP A 34 12.71 1.68 17.82
N GLU A 35 13.11 2.72 18.55
CA GLU A 35 14.48 2.95 18.99
C GLU A 35 15.03 1.83 19.89
N THR A 36 14.15 1.00 20.45
CA THR A 36 14.53 -0.15 21.29
C THR A 36 14.61 -1.46 20.51
N GLY A 37 14.31 -1.44 19.20
CA GLY A 37 14.33 -2.63 18.36
C GLY A 37 13.07 -3.51 18.50
N HIS A 38 12.00 -2.98 19.10
CA HIS A 38 10.71 -3.68 19.19
C HIS A 38 9.84 -3.34 17.99
N ILE A 39 9.10 -4.33 17.46
CA ILE A 39 8.15 -4.07 16.36
C ILE A 39 7.08 -3.10 16.85
N LYS A 40 6.98 -1.94 16.19
CA LYS A 40 6.03 -0.88 16.55
C LYS A 40 5.22 -0.45 15.33
N LEU A 41 4.01 -0.98 15.25
CA LEU A 41 3.05 -0.65 14.20
C LEU A 41 2.06 0.42 14.72
N PRO A 42 1.67 1.41 13.89
CA PRO A 42 0.61 2.35 14.25
C PRO A 42 -0.72 1.59 14.43
N SER A 43 -1.63 2.12 15.24
CA SER A 43 -3.00 1.58 15.29
C SER A 43 -3.73 1.83 13.96
N GLY A 44 -4.80 1.08 13.72
CA GLY A 44 -5.66 1.28 12.54
C GLY A 44 -6.23 2.70 12.47
N GLY A 45 -6.59 3.29 13.61
CA GLY A 45 -7.04 4.68 13.70
C GLY A 45 -5.95 5.69 13.34
N THR A 46 -4.73 5.49 13.81
CA THR A 46 -3.58 6.33 13.47
C THR A 46 -3.24 6.26 11.99
N LEU A 47 -3.27 5.05 11.40
CA LEU A 47 -3.07 4.86 9.96
C LEU A 47 -4.19 5.55 9.16
N HIS A 48 -5.45 5.37 9.55
CA HIS A 48 -6.59 6.01 8.89
C HIS A 48 -6.47 7.54 8.92
N HIS A 49 -6.17 8.11 10.09
CA HIS A 49 -5.99 9.55 10.23
C HIS A 49 -4.83 10.06 9.36
N PHE A 50 -3.71 9.34 9.33
CA PHE A 50 -2.57 9.68 8.48
C PHE A 50 -2.97 9.69 6.99
N VAL A 51 -3.59 8.62 6.50
CA VAL A 51 -3.97 8.53 5.08
C VAL A 51 -5.00 9.60 4.73
N LYS A 52 -6.01 9.82 5.58
CA LYS A 52 -7.08 10.79 5.31
C LYS A 52 -6.60 12.24 5.33
N TYR A 53 -5.83 12.63 6.34
CA TYR A 53 -5.55 14.05 6.60
C TYR A 53 -4.13 14.49 6.27
N ARG A 54 -3.15 13.59 6.30
CA ARG A 54 -1.76 13.92 5.96
C ARG A 54 -1.39 13.51 4.56
N PHE A 55 -1.89 12.37 4.12
CA PHE A 55 -1.60 11.86 2.79
C PHE A 55 -2.59 12.41 1.78
N GLY A 56 -3.87 12.43 2.12
CA GLY A 56 -4.91 12.98 1.26
C GLY A 56 -5.12 12.14 0.00
N GLU A 57 -6.13 12.51 -0.78
CA GLU A 57 -6.46 11.83 -2.04
C GLU A 57 -5.35 11.99 -3.08
N GLU A 58 -4.82 13.20 -3.23
CA GLU A 58 -3.72 13.50 -4.15
C GLU A 58 -2.47 12.69 -3.81
N GLY A 59 -2.05 12.67 -2.55
CA GLY A 59 -0.87 11.89 -2.14
C GLY A 59 -1.04 10.38 -2.31
N VAL A 60 -2.26 9.86 -2.14
CA VAL A 60 -2.57 8.47 -2.49
C VAL A 60 -2.41 8.26 -3.99
N ASN A 61 -3.02 9.09 -4.84
CA ASN A 61 -2.90 8.95 -6.29
C ASN A 61 -1.45 9.04 -6.77
N ASP A 62 -0.68 10.01 -6.28
CA ASP A 62 0.71 10.21 -6.66
C ASP A 62 1.57 8.99 -6.33
N ILE A 63 1.42 8.43 -5.12
CA ILE A 63 2.23 7.26 -4.74
C ILE A 63 1.82 6.02 -5.51
N MET A 64 0.53 5.85 -5.82
CA MET A 64 0.06 4.73 -6.61
C MET A 64 0.61 4.80 -8.04
N MET A 65 0.64 6.00 -8.63
CA MET A 65 1.25 6.24 -9.95
C MET A 65 2.76 5.96 -9.93
N LEU A 66 3.50 6.53 -8.97
CA LEU A 66 4.94 6.30 -8.84
C LEU A 66 5.28 4.81 -8.67
N LEU A 67 4.54 4.10 -7.81
CA LEU A 67 4.71 2.67 -7.63
C LEU A 67 4.41 1.92 -8.92
N GLY A 68 3.30 2.22 -9.58
CA GLY A 68 2.93 1.59 -10.84
C GLY A 68 3.98 1.80 -11.94
N GLU A 69 4.57 2.98 -12.06
CA GLU A 69 5.68 3.25 -12.98
C GLU A 69 6.93 2.43 -12.65
N ILE A 70 7.27 2.30 -11.36
CA ILE A 70 8.39 1.45 -10.92
C ILE A 70 8.12 -0.01 -11.28
N PHE A 71 6.92 -0.52 -11.02
CA PHE A 71 6.55 -1.90 -11.39
C PHE A 71 6.55 -2.13 -12.90
N LEU A 72 6.09 -1.15 -13.69
CA LEU A 72 6.16 -1.19 -15.15
C LEU A 72 7.61 -1.36 -15.63
N LYS A 73 8.53 -0.53 -15.13
CA LYS A 73 9.96 -0.60 -15.45
C LYS A 73 10.56 -1.96 -15.06
N LEU A 74 10.17 -2.50 -13.90
CA LEU A 74 10.71 -3.78 -13.40
C LEU A 74 10.10 -5.02 -14.09
N SER A 75 8.86 -4.94 -14.57
CA SER A 75 8.10 -6.11 -15.06
C SER A 75 8.38 -6.52 -16.51
N SER A 76 9.23 -5.78 -17.24
CA SER A 76 9.42 -5.93 -18.69
C SER A 76 8.11 -5.83 -19.50
N ALA A 77 7.02 -5.39 -18.88
CA ALA A 77 5.70 -5.30 -19.51
C ALA A 77 5.61 -4.04 -20.37
N LYS A 78 5.04 -4.17 -21.58
CA LYS A 78 4.87 -3.04 -22.51
C LYS A 78 3.74 -2.09 -22.10
N GLU A 79 2.71 -2.59 -21.41
CA GLU A 79 1.56 -1.81 -20.96
C GLU A 79 1.01 -2.38 -19.63
N ALA A 80 0.62 -1.51 -18.71
CA ALA A 80 -0.15 -1.87 -17.52
C ALA A 80 -1.15 -0.76 -17.22
N LYS A 81 -2.35 -1.16 -16.81
CA LYS A 81 -3.33 -0.23 -16.24
C LYS A 81 -3.06 -0.10 -14.75
N ILE A 82 -2.65 1.09 -14.32
CA ILE A 82 -2.58 1.45 -12.90
C ILE A 82 -3.95 1.98 -12.53
N ASP A 83 -4.72 1.20 -11.79
CA ASP A 83 -5.98 1.68 -11.21
C ASP A 83 -5.71 2.16 -9.79
N SER A 84 -5.60 3.47 -9.62
CA SER A 84 -5.47 4.09 -8.30
C SER A 84 -6.82 4.42 -7.69
N THR A 85 -7.95 4.15 -8.38
CA THR A 85 -9.28 4.67 -8.03
C THR A 85 -9.57 4.39 -6.56
N PRO A 86 -9.45 5.40 -5.68
CA PRO A 86 -9.89 5.25 -4.34
C PRO A 86 -11.40 5.39 -4.44
N HIS A 87 -12.14 4.32 -4.15
CA HIS A 87 -13.60 4.39 -4.04
C HIS A 87 -13.96 5.26 -2.81
N TYR A 88 -13.72 6.58 -2.88
CA TYR A 88 -14.07 7.55 -1.84
C TYR A 88 -15.58 7.70 -1.82
N GLY A 89 -16.18 6.94 -0.92
CA GLY A 89 -17.61 6.67 -0.81
C GLY A 89 -17.85 5.29 -0.17
N CYS A 90 -16.88 4.38 -0.29
CA CYS A 90 -16.78 3.16 0.48
C CYS A 90 -15.60 3.25 1.47
N LYS A 91 -15.70 2.52 2.58
CA LYS A 91 -14.69 2.46 3.64
C LYS A 91 -13.28 2.26 3.04
N MET A 92 -12.26 2.97 3.58
CA MET A 92 -10.82 2.93 3.22
C MET A 92 -10.19 1.52 3.23
N ASP A 93 -10.97 0.54 3.63
CA ASP A 93 -10.72 -0.88 3.66
C ASP A 93 -10.47 -1.46 2.25
N LYS A 94 -10.93 -0.79 1.17
CA LYS A 94 -10.96 -1.34 -0.21
C LYS A 94 -9.96 -0.76 -1.23
N ALA A 95 -9.08 0.17 -0.85
CA ALA A 95 -8.04 0.67 -1.75
C ALA A 95 -7.08 -0.47 -2.14
N HIS A 96 -6.91 -0.71 -3.44
CA HIS A 96 -6.13 -1.83 -3.98
C HIS A 96 -5.33 -1.39 -5.21
N ILE A 97 -4.22 -2.08 -5.48
CA ILE A 97 -3.40 -1.88 -6.68
C ILE A 97 -3.58 -3.13 -7.55
N THR A 98 -4.18 -2.97 -8.73
CA THR A 98 -4.29 -4.05 -9.71
C THR A 98 -3.31 -3.79 -10.85
N ILE A 99 -2.36 -4.70 -11.05
CA ILE A 99 -1.52 -4.72 -12.26
C ILE A 99 -2.14 -5.71 -13.23
N VAL A 100 -2.85 -5.22 -14.25
CA VAL A 100 -3.36 -6.07 -15.33
C VAL A 100 -2.25 -6.25 -16.36
N ARG A 101 -1.68 -7.46 -16.43
CA ARG A 101 -0.70 -7.84 -17.46
C ARG A 101 -1.45 -8.14 -18.76
N THR A 102 -1.33 -7.28 -19.77
CA THR A 102 -1.80 -7.59 -21.13
C THR A 102 -0.76 -8.44 -21.85
N TYR A 103 -1.07 -9.72 -22.08
CA TYR A 103 -0.33 -10.54 -23.04
C TYR A 103 -0.79 -10.13 -24.44
N THR A 104 0.00 -9.33 -25.15
CA THR A 104 -0.16 -9.21 -26.60
C THR A 104 0.39 -10.49 -27.24
N LYS A 105 -0.48 -11.23 -27.94
CA LYS A 105 -0.13 -12.39 -28.78
C LYS A 105 0.81 -11.99 -29.90
#